data_AF-A0A6A5G3Q6-F1
#
_entry.id   AF-A0A6A5G3Q6-F1
#
_cell.length_a   1.000
_cell.length_b   1.000
_cell.length_c   1.000
_cell.angle_alpha   90.00
_cell.angle_beta   90.00
_cell.angle_gamma   90.00
#
_symmetry.space_group_name_H-M   'P 1'
#
loop_
_entity.id
_entity.type
_entity.pdbx_description
1 polymer ?
#
loop_
_entity_poly.entity_id
_entity_poly.type
_entity_poly.pdbx_seq_one_letter_code
_entity_poly.pdbx_strand_id
1 'polypeptide(L)'
;MPTKCEICALVSIEFDSQAARVHKRVSSEFADITEKICLGFNEFKIHKEKTDLERFSRAPSKTIETLKQMRDKGVKVELGMPYEMWDQPSAEIFALRQGCESLLEDYEDVIEEWFLKKLRVDDLFKQLCAQNALKHGDASCFLNDSNDKEL
;
A
#
# COMPACT_ATOMS: atom_id res chain seq x y z
N MET A 1 -2.33 -6.99 -11.63
CA MET A 1 -1.03 -6.38 -11.27
C MET A 1 -1.31 -4.95 -10.87
N PRO A 2 -0.66 -4.44 -9.81
CA PRO A 2 -0.88 -3.07 -9.34
C PRO A 2 -0.37 -2.08 -10.37
N THR A 3 -1.10 -1.00 -10.56
CA THR A 3 -0.71 0.11 -11.43
C THR A 3 0.32 1.00 -10.72
N LYS A 4 1.05 1.80 -11.49
CA LYS A 4 1.98 2.81 -10.94
C LYS A 4 1.25 3.79 -10.01
N CYS A 5 0.00 4.15 -10.34
CA CYS A 5 -0.82 5.02 -9.51
C CYS A 5 -1.09 4.38 -8.15
N GLU A 6 -1.57 3.14 -8.14
CA GLU A 6 -1.91 2.42 -6.89
C GLU A 6 -0.68 2.20 -6.01
N ILE A 7 0.45 1.84 -6.61
CA ILE A 7 1.73 1.71 -5.91
C ILE A 7 2.08 3.05 -5.25
N CYS A 8 2.12 4.13 -6.02
CA CYS A 8 2.53 5.42 -5.50
C CYS A 8 1.58 5.95 -4.43
N ALA A 9 0.27 5.80 -4.64
CA ALA A 9 -0.74 6.22 -3.69
C ALA A 9 -0.62 5.48 -2.36
N LEU A 10 -0.57 4.14 -2.39
CA LEU A 10 -0.45 3.34 -1.17
C LEU A 10 0.86 3.61 -0.43
N VAL A 11 1.97 3.76 -1.15
CA VAL A 11 3.26 4.11 -0.51
C VAL A 11 3.16 5.47 0.16
N SER A 12 2.58 6.47 -0.51
CA SER A 12 2.42 7.81 0.07
C SER A 12 1.55 7.78 1.33
N ILE A 13 0.42 7.07 1.29
CA ILE A 13 -0.50 6.93 2.43
C ILE A 13 0.19 6.23 3.62
N GLU A 14 0.86 5.10 3.37
CA GLU A 14 1.53 4.35 4.43
C GLU A 14 2.72 5.15 5.00
N PHE A 15 3.46 5.86 4.15
CA PHE A 15 4.62 6.65 4.58
C PHE A 15 4.18 7.85 5.41
N ASP A 16 3.12 8.56 5.00
CA ASP A 16 2.53 9.65 5.77
C ASP A 16 2.03 9.18 7.13
N SER A 17 1.38 8.01 7.17
CA SER A 17 0.91 7.39 8.41
C SER A 17 2.08 7.09 9.38
N GLN A 18 3.20 6.55 8.89
CA GLN A 18 4.38 6.31 9.72
C GLN A 18 5.05 7.63 10.14
N ALA A 19 5.21 8.57 9.22
CA ALA A 19 5.82 9.87 9.48
C ALA A 19 5.03 10.73 10.47
N ALA A 20 3.71 10.52 10.58
CA ALA A 20 2.85 11.18 11.58
C ALA A 20 3.06 10.64 13.00
N ARG A 21 3.61 9.43 13.15
CA ARG A 21 3.87 8.79 14.46
C ARG A 21 5.23 9.16 15.04
N VAL A 22 6.12 9.71 14.21
CA VAL A 22 7.45 10.15 14.62
C VAL A 22 7.37 11.48 15.38
N HIS A 23 7.92 11.52 16.59
CA HIS A 23 7.93 12.72 17.42
C HIS A 23 8.79 13.85 16.82
N LYS A 24 9.93 13.49 16.20
CA LYS A 24 10.84 14.45 15.56
C LYS A 24 11.37 13.86 14.25
N ARG A 25 11.02 14.48 13.12
CA ARG A 25 11.51 14.08 11.80
C ARG A 25 13.00 14.41 11.66
N VAL A 26 13.83 13.37 11.64
CA VAL A 26 15.31 13.42 11.49
C VAL A 26 15.77 12.23 10.64
N SER A 27 16.96 12.29 10.06
CA SER A 27 17.44 11.27 9.11
C SER A 27 17.47 9.84 9.65
N SER A 28 17.68 9.62 10.95
CA SER A 28 17.61 8.27 11.53
C SER A 28 16.19 7.69 11.50
N GLU A 29 15.19 8.51 11.80
CA GLU A 29 13.77 8.09 11.74
C GLU A 29 13.32 7.88 10.29
N PHE A 30 13.85 8.68 9.36
CA PHE A 30 13.64 8.47 7.92
C PHE A 30 14.14 7.09 7.50
N ALA A 31 15.39 6.76 7.82
CA ALA A 31 15.99 5.46 7.54
C ALA A 31 15.21 4.30 8.17
N ASP A 32 14.79 4.46 9.43
CA ASP A 32 13.98 3.45 10.13
C ASP A 32 12.63 3.18 9.43
N ILE A 33 11.99 4.21 8.86
CA ILE A 33 10.73 4.06 8.12
C ILE A 33 10.99 3.40 6.77
N THR A 34 11.96 3.88 5.99
CA THR A 34 12.24 3.36 4.64
C THR A 34 12.65 1.89 4.66
N GLU A 35 13.40 1.44 5.66
CA GLU A 35 13.77 0.03 5.83
C GLU A 35 12.57 -0.91 6.07
N LYS A 36 11.50 -0.41 6.71
CA LYS A 36 10.40 -1.25 7.23
C LYS A 36 9.12 -1.12 6.43
N ILE A 37 8.87 0.03 5.80
CA ILE A 37 7.57 0.34 5.21
C ILE A 37 7.15 -0.69 4.15
N CYS A 38 8.03 -1.05 3.22
CA CYS A 38 7.70 -2.01 2.16
C CYS A 38 7.51 -3.44 2.69
N LEU A 39 8.13 -3.80 3.82
CA LEU A 39 7.87 -5.10 4.47
C LEU A 39 6.42 -5.19 4.96
N GLY A 40 5.84 -4.07 5.41
CA GLY A 40 4.45 -3.98 5.80
C GLY A 40 3.47 -4.26 4.66
N PHE A 41 3.88 -4.17 3.40
CA PHE A 41 3.00 -4.43 2.26
C PHE A 41 2.62 -5.91 2.12
N ASN A 42 3.39 -6.82 2.71
CA ASN A 42 3.09 -8.26 2.67
C ASN A 42 1.77 -8.61 3.38
N GLU A 43 1.24 -7.76 4.26
CA GLU A 43 -0.02 -8.03 4.95
C GLU A 43 -1.25 -7.57 4.15
N PHE A 44 -1.06 -6.83 3.05
CA PHE A 44 -2.18 -6.50 2.16
C PHE A 44 -2.71 -7.75 1.47
N LYS A 45 -4.01 -7.72 1.19
CA LYS A 45 -4.76 -8.73 0.46
C LYS A 45 -5.56 -8.04 -0.64
N ILE A 46 -5.80 -8.78 -1.72
CA ILE A 46 -6.57 -8.29 -2.86
C ILE A 46 -8.05 -8.67 -2.71
N HIS A 47 -8.90 -7.66 -2.79
CA HIS A 47 -10.35 -7.76 -2.81
C HIS A 47 -10.85 -7.48 -4.23
N LYS A 48 -11.08 -8.55 -5.01
CA LYS A 48 -11.47 -8.45 -6.43
C LYS A 48 -12.83 -7.78 -6.65
N GLU A 49 -13.65 -7.72 -5.61
CA GLU A 49 -14.96 -7.09 -5.59
C GLU A 49 -14.91 -5.56 -5.45
N LYS A 50 -13.75 -5.01 -5.08
CA LYS A 50 -13.53 -3.57 -4.91
C LYS A 50 -12.65 -3.01 -6.03
N THR A 51 -12.68 -1.69 -6.18
CA THR A 51 -11.89 -0.95 -7.19
C THR A 51 -10.89 -0.02 -6.52
N ASP A 52 -9.97 0.52 -7.33
CA ASP A 52 -8.97 1.49 -6.90
C ASP A 52 -8.18 1.03 -5.66
N LEU A 53 -7.86 1.95 -4.74
CA LEU A 53 -7.05 1.63 -3.56
C LEU A 53 -7.78 0.73 -2.57
N GLU A 54 -9.12 0.75 -2.54
CA GLU A 54 -9.90 -0.07 -1.60
C GLU A 54 -9.72 -1.58 -1.82
N ARG A 55 -9.31 -1.98 -3.03
CA ARG A 55 -9.03 -3.38 -3.34
C ARG A 55 -7.81 -3.93 -2.61
N PHE A 56 -7.00 -3.07 -2.00
CA PHE A 56 -5.88 -3.46 -1.14
C PHE A 56 -6.29 -3.26 0.33
N SER A 57 -6.45 -4.36 1.06
CA SER A 57 -6.80 -4.30 2.49
C SER A 57 -6.10 -5.37 3.29
N ARG A 58 -5.78 -5.08 4.56
CA ARG A 58 -5.22 -6.07 5.49
C ARG A 58 -6.28 -7.06 6.00
N ALA A 59 -7.56 -6.74 5.81
CA ALA A 59 -8.66 -7.60 6.22
C ALA A 59 -8.68 -8.91 5.41
N PRO A 60 -8.99 -10.07 6.02
CA PRO A 60 -9.20 -11.29 5.27
C PRO A 60 -10.34 -11.13 4.26
N SER A 61 -10.21 -11.72 3.08
CA SER A 61 -11.33 -11.76 2.13
C SER A 61 -12.43 -12.70 2.65
N LYS A 62 -13.68 -12.31 2.40
CA LYS A 62 -14.85 -13.10 2.80
C LYS A 62 -14.80 -14.54 2.27
N THR A 63 -14.26 -14.70 1.06
CA THR A 63 -14.05 -16.02 0.44
C THR A 63 -13.07 -16.87 1.23
N ILE A 64 -11.88 -16.35 1.56
CA ILE A 64 -10.87 -17.11 2.33
C ILE A 64 -11.40 -17.44 3.73
N GLU A 65 -12.09 -16.50 4.38
CA GLU A 65 -12.71 -16.74 5.68
C GLU A 65 -13.75 -17.87 5.60
N THR A 66 -14.62 -17.84 4.59
CA THR A 66 -15.63 -18.89 4.35
C THR A 66 -14.97 -20.25 4.10
N LEU A 67 -13.91 -20.29 3.30
CA LEU A 67 -13.17 -21.53 3.00
C LEU A 67 -12.53 -22.12 4.27
N LYS A 68 -11.94 -21.27 5.13
CA LYS A 68 -11.41 -21.68 6.45
C LYS A 68 -12.52 -22.27 7.33
N GLN A 69 -13.65 -21.59 7.44
CA GLN A 69 -14.80 -22.06 8.23
C GLN A 69 -15.38 -23.39 7.72
N MET A 70 -15.47 -23.59 6.41
CA MET A 70 -15.92 -24.85 5.81
C MET A 70 -15.00 -26.01 6.20
N ARG A 71 -13.69 -25.79 6.07
CA ARG A 71 -12.68 -26.78 6.47
C ARG A 71 -12.74 -27.08 7.97
N ASP A 72 -12.88 -26.06 8.81
CA ASP A 72 -12.97 -26.24 10.27
C ASP A 72 -14.22 -27.04 10.68
N LYS A 73 -15.27 -27.02 9.85
CA LYS A 73 -16.47 -27.86 9.99
C LYS A 73 -16.30 -29.27 9.40
N GLY A 74 -15.10 -29.65 8.95
CA GLY A 74 -14.80 -30.96 8.38
C GLY A 74 -15.19 -31.11 6.90
N VAL A 75 -15.57 -30.03 6.22
CA VAL A 75 -15.81 -30.06 4.77
C VAL A 75 -14.47 -30.16 4.05
N LYS A 76 -14.32 -31.16 3.18
CA LYS A 76 -13.12 -31.31 2.36
C LYS A 76 -13.11 -30.22 1.28
N VAL A 77 -12.26 -29.22 1.47
CA VAL A 77 -12.05 -28.13 0.50
C VAL A 77 -10.73 -28.37 -0.23
N GLU A 78 -10.79 -28.69 -1.52
CA GLU A 78 -9.61 -28.88 -2.38
C GLU A 78 -9.41 -27.66 -3.27
N LEU A 79 -8.48 -26.77 -2.91
CA LEU A 79 -8.10 -25.61 -3.73
C LEU A 79 -6.90 -25.89 -4.65
N GLY A 80 -6.37 -27.12 -4.65
CA GLY A 80 -5.16 -27.46 -5.39
C GLY A 80 -3.87 -26.86 -4.82
N MET A 81 -3.91 -26.33 -3.58
CA MET A 81 -2.74 -25.78 -2.87
C MET A 81 -2.77 -26.14 -1.38
N PRO A 82 -1.59 -26.34 -0.73
CA PRO A 82 -1.49 -26.58 0.71
C PRO A 82 -2.13 -25.45 1.53
N TYR A 83 -2.67 -25.79 2.70
CA TYR A 83 -3.37 -24.83 3.57
C TYR A 83 -2.45 -23.70 4.05
N GLU A 84 -1.18 -24.00 4.28
CA GLU A 84 -0.15 -23.06 4.71
C GLU A 84 0.06 -21.92 3.69
N MET A 85 -0.28 -22.18 2.42
CA MET A 85 -0.18 -21.19 1.34
C MET A 85 -1.39 -20.26 1.27
N TRP A 86 -2.48 -20.51 2.00
CA TRP A 86 -3.69 -19.69 1.92
C TRP A 86 -3.49 -18.30 2.57
N ASP A 87 -2.51 -18.19 3.47
CA ASP A 87 -2.13 -16.96 4.14
C ASP A 87 -0.90 -16.29 3.51
N GLN A 88 -0.33 -16.87 2.45
CA GLN A 88 0.82 -16.29 1.76
C GLN A 88 0.39 -15.11 0.86
N PRO A 89 1.25 -14.08 0.72
CA PRO A 89 0.99 -12.98 -0.21
C PRO A 89 0.78 -13.48 -1.63
N SER A 90 -0.19 -12.91 -2.34
CA SER A 90 -0.39 -13.22 -3.76
C SER A 90 0.72 -12.62 -4.62
N ALA A 91 0.88 -13.12 -5.85
CA ALA A 91 1.82 -12.52 -6.81
C ALA A 91 1.57 -11.02 -7.05
N GLU A 92 0.31 -10.58 -6.94
CA GLU A 92 -0.05 -9.17 -7.08
C GLU A 92 0.39 -8.34 -5.86
N ILE A 93 0.34 -8.88 -4.64
CA ILE A 93 0.88 -8.24 -3.43
C ILE A 93 2.41 -8.20 -3.45
N PHE A 94 3.04 -9.26 -3.95
CA PHE A 94 4.49 -9.27 -4.15
C PHE A 94 4.92 -8.18 -5.14
N ALA A 95 4.21 -8.03 -6.26
CA ALA A 95 4.44 -6.94 -7.21
C ALA A 95 4.19 -5.56 -6.61
N LEU A 96 3.20 -5.42 -5.74
CA LEU A 96 2.92 -4.17 -5.02
C LEU A 96 4.10 -3.80 -4.11
N ARG A 97 4.61 -4.77 -3.35
CA ARG A 97 5.79 -4.58 -2.50
C ARG A 97 7.03 -4.21 -3.30
N GLN A 98 7.31 -4.91 -4.40
CA GLN A 98 8.43 -4.54 -5.27
C GLN A 98 8.27 -3.11 -5.81
N GLY A 99 7.05 -2.73 -6.17
CA GLY A 99 6.73 -1.36 -6.56
C GLY A 99 7.04 -0.34 -5.45
N CYS A 100 6.77 -0.67 -4.19
CA CYS A 100 7.17 0.16 -3.05
C CYS A 100 8.69 0.30 -2.96
N GLU A 101 9.42 -0.81 -3.04
CA GLU A 101 10.89 -0.83 -2.95
C GLU A 101 11.50 0.04 -4.06
N SER A 102 11.06 -0.13 -5.32
CA SER A 102 11.53 0.71 -6.44
C SER A 102 11.15 2.18 -6.30
N LEU A 103 9.94 2.49 -5.82
CA LEU A 103 9.52 3.88 -5.65
C LEU A 103 10.36 4.61 -4.59
N LEU A 104 10.69 3.93 -3.48
CA LEU A 104 11.55 4.52 -2.45
C LEU A 104 12.97 4.73 -2.97
N GLU A 105 13.51 3.78 -3.73
CA GLU A 105 14.84 3.89 -4.33
C GLU A 105 14.91 5.03 -5.35
N ASP A 106 13.93 5.11 -6.27
CA ASP A 106 13.93 6.10 -7.36
C ASP A 106 13.69 7.54 -6.87
N TYR A 107 13.02 7.71 -5.73
CA TYR A 107 12.56 9.01 -5.24
C TYR A 107 12.99 9.32 -3.81
N GLU A 108 14.04 8.66 -3.29
CA GLU A 108 14.53 8.83 -1.92
C GLU A 108 14.72 10.30 -1.55
N ASP A 109 15.40 11.07 -2.41
CA ASP A 109 15.65 12.50 -2.21
C ASP A 109 14.36 13.32 -2.00
N VAL A 110 13.31 13.03 -2.79
CA VAL A 110 12.02 13.73 -2.73
C VAL A 110 11.32 13.43 -1.41
N ILE A 111 11.33 12.16 -1.01
CA ILE A 111 10.66 11.69 0.20
C ILE A 111 11.43 12.16 1.44
N GLU A 112 12.77 12.14 1.41
CA GLU A 112 13.62 12.64 2.49
C GLU A 112 13.44 14.15 2.66
N GLU A 113 13.46 14.91 1.57
CA GLU A 113 13.23 16.35 1.59
C GLU A 113 11.87 16.68 2.21
N TRP A 114 10.80 15.99 1.78
CA TRP A 114 9.46 16.14 2.36
C TRP A 114 9.43 15.77 3.85
N PHE A 115 10.10 14.67 4.24
CA PHE A 115 10.10 14.20 5.61
C PHE A 115 10.85 15.17 6.54
N LEU A 116 12.05 15.61 6.16
CA LEU A 116 12.88 16.49 7.00
C LEU A 116 12.32 17.91 7.08
N LYS A 117 11.62 18.39 6.04
CA LYS A 117 11.00 19.72 6.06
C LYS A 117 9.70 19.71 6.87
N LYS A 118 9.75 20.33 8.05
CA LYS A 118 8.59 20.51 8.97
C LYS A 118 7.42 21.33 8.40
N LEU A 119 7.56 21.95 7.22
CA LEU A 119 6.57 22.87 6.68
C LEU A 119 5.46 22.06 5.99
N ARG A 120 4.26 22.11 6.58
CA ARG A 120 3.00 21.55 6.07
C ARG A 120 2.59 22.18 4.72
N VAL A 121 3.33 21.94 3.65
CA VAL A 121 3.05 22.66 2.39
C VAL A 121 2.40 21.77 1.35
N ASP A 122 2.63 20.45 1.32
CA ASP A 122 1.83 19.56 0.48
C ASP A 122 1.76 18.12 1.03
N ASP A 123 0.65 17.45 0.74
CA ASP A 123 0.46 16.01 0.84
C ASP A 123 1.60 15.28 0.10
N LEU A 124 2.25 14.29 0.74
CA LEU A 124 3.33 13.51 0.12
C LEU A 124 2.88 12.93 -1.21
N PHE A 125 1.61 12.53 -1.32
CA PHE A 125 1.04 12.05 -2.58
C PHE A 125 1.20 13.07 -3.72
N LYS A 126 0.96 14.35 -3.45
CA LYS A 126 1.07 15.39 -4.47
C LYS A 126 2.52 15.60 -4.91
N GLN A 127 3.45 15.62 -3.96
CA GLN A 127 4.88 15.82 -4.26
C GLN A 127 5.51 14.58 -4.91
N LEU A 128 5.25 13.39 -4.38
CA LEU A 128 5.83 12.14 -4.86
C LEU A 128 5.11 11.62 -6.11
N CYS A 129 3.78 11.54 -6.09
CA CYS A 129 3.02 10.90 -7.16
C CYS A 129 2.67 11.86 -8.29
N ALA A 130 1.91 12.91 -8.00
CA ALA A 130 1.39 13.78 -9.06
C ALA A 130 2.49 14.56 -9.80
N GLN A 131 3.53 14.99 -9.09
CA GLN A 131 4.60 15.83 -9.66
C GLN A 131 5.78 15.02 -10.22
N ASN A 132 5.98 13.78 -9.75
CA ASN A 132 7.16 12.97 -10.08
C ASN A 132 6.81 11.60 -10.66
N ALA A 133 6.37 10.64 -9.84
CA ALA A 133 6.20 9.24 -10.26
C ALA A 133 5.12 9.03 -11.34
N LEU A 134 4.12 9.91 -11.39
CA LEU A 134 3.03 9.91 -12.36
C LEU A 134 3.10 11.12 -13.30
N LYS A 135 4.27 11.73 -13.48
CA LYS A 135 4.44 12.82 -14.44
C LYS A 135 4.13 12.28 -15.84
N HIS A 136 2.95 12.65 -16.38
CA HIS A 136 2.31 12.11 -17.60
C HIS A 136 1.59 10.76 -17.47
N GLY A 137 1.44 10.24 -16.25
CA GLY A 137 0.68 9.05 -15.93
C GLY A 137 -0.76 9.34 -15.50
N ASP A 138 -1.51 8.27 -15.29
CA ASP A 138 -2.86 8.34 -14.72
C ASP A 138 -2.78 8.49 -13.20
N ALA A 139 -3.53 9.46 -12.64
CA ALA A 139 -3.68 9.72 -11.22
C ALA A 139 -5.10 9.39 -10.70
N SER A 140 -5.93 8.77 -11.53
CA SER A 140 -7.34 8.46 -11.26
C SER A 140 -7.57 7.61 -10.01
N CYS A 141 -6.61 6.73 -9.66
CA CYS A 141 -6.71 5.82 -8.51
C CYS A 141 -6.91 6.53 -7.17
N PHE A 142 -6.56 7.83 -7.07
CA PHE A 142 -6.72 8.64 -5.86
C PHE A 142 -7.82 9.72 -6.01
N LEU A 143 -8.17 10.12 -7.24
CA LEU A 143 -9.12 11.22 -7.49
C LEU A 143 -10.58 10.85 -7.16
N ASN A 144 -10.93 9.56 -7.17
CA ASN A 144 -12.29 9.11 -6.84
C ASN A 144 -12.64 9.26 -5.35
N ASP A 145 -11.65 9.43 -4.46
CA ASP A 145 -11.86 9.60 -3.01
C ASP A 145 -12.07 11.08 -2.61
N SER A 146 -11.92 12.02 -3.57
CA SER A 146 -12.03 13.46 -3.34
C SER A 146 -13.43 14.04 -3.58
N ASN A 147 -14.43 13.22 -3.93
CA ASN A 147 -15.78 13.69 -4.30
C ASN A 147 -16.93 13.25 -3.37
N ASP A 148 -16.67 12.74 -2.16
CA ASP A 148 -17.74 12.37 -1.20
C ASP A 148 -17.47 12.84 0.25
N LYS A 149 -17.14 14.13 0.42
CA LYS A 149 -17.21 14.83 1.73
C LYS A 149 -17.83 16.21 1.66
N GLU A 150 -18.91 16.37 0.90
CA GLU A 150 -19.90 17.43 1.14
C GLU A 150 -21.31 16.82 1.10
N LEU A 151 -21.82 16.49 2.29
CA LEU A 151 -23.25 16.51 2.60
C LEU A 151 -23.45 17.17 3.96
#